data_AF-A0A254NR68-F1
#
_entry.id   AF-A0A254NR68-F1
#
_cell.length_a   1.000
_cell.length_b   1.000
_cell.length_c   1.000
_cell.angle_alpha   90.00
_cell.angle_beta   90.00
_cell.angle_gamma   90.00
#
_symmetry.space_group_name_H-M   'P 1'
#
loop_
_entity.id
_entity.type
_entity.pdbx_description
1 polymer ?
#
loop_
_entity_poly.entity_id
_entity_poly.type
_entity_poly.pdbx_seq_one_letter_code
_entity_poly.pdbx_strand_id
1 'polypeptide(L)'
;MFSEEEVEEIDVLKELCENAEFEGVPIVCFEILSDIAHTKKDFSQFSSDDLLLLKKQLYGYKKFWGKADWFDNRVFLNILPKVRDSINKELLKYKDDQ
;
A
#
# COMPACT_ATOMS: atom_id res chain seq x y z
N MET A 1 -6.19 -10.62 -5.34
CA MET A 1 -5.14 -11.58 -4.96
C MET A 1 -3.86 -11.16 -5.66
N PHE A 2 -2.74 -11.12 -4.94
CA PHE A 2 -1.43 -10.76 -5.48
C PHE A 2 -0.74 -12.00 -6.08
N SER A 3 0.11 -11.82 -7.09
CA SER A 3 1.02 -12.88 -7.56
C SER A 3 2.20 -13.04 -6.60
N GLU A 4 2.93 -14.17 -6.70
CA GLU A 4 4.14 -14.40 -5.89
C GLU A 4 5.17 -13.28 -6.05
N GLU A 5 5.44 -12.85 -7.29
CA GLU A 5 6.31 -11.71 -7.60
C GLU A 5 5.85 -10.40 -6.93
N GLU A 6 4.53 -10.17 -6.87
CA GLU A 6 3.98 -8.98 -6.19
C GLU A 6 4.12 -9.07 -4.67
N VAL A 7 4.01 -10.26 -4.09
CA VAL A 7 4.21 -10.48 -2.66
C VAL A 7 5.68 -10.24 -2.29
N GLU A 8 6.62 -10.78 -3.07
CA GLU A 8 8.05 -10.56 -2.88
C GLU A 8 8.42 -9.07 -2.96
N GLU A 9 7.92 -8.37 -3.98
CA GLU A 9 8.12 -6.92 -4.12
C GLU A 9 7.58 -6.15 -2.90
N ILE A 10 6.39 -6.49 -2.39
CA ILE A 10 5.82 -5.85 -1.20
C ILE A 10 6.72 -6.04 0.02
N ASP A 11 7.28 -7.25 0.21
CA ASP A 11 8.15 -7.55 1.34
C ASP A 11 9.49 -6.83 1.23
N VAL A 12 10.09 -6.74 0.04
CA VAL A 12 11.29 -5.93 -0.21
C VAL A 12 11.03 -4.46 0.11
N LEU A 13 9.90 -3.91 -0.35
CA LEU A 13 9.53 -2.52 -0.10
C LEU A 13 9.28 -2.24 1.38
N LYS A 14 8.73 -3.22 2.11
CA LYS A 14 8.56 -3.15 3.56
C LYS A 14 9.91 -3.08 4.27
N GLU A 15 10.87 -3.95 3.91
CA GLU A 15 12.21 -3.93 4.49
C GLU A 15 12.95 -2.62 4.18
N LEU A 16 12.86 -2.13 2.94
CA LEU A 16 13.46 -0.85 2.54
C LEU A 16 12.89 0.36 3.28
N CYS A 17 11.63 0.27 3.70
CA CYS A 17 10.93 1.33 4.44
C CYS A 17 10.85 1.05 5.94
N GLU A 18 11.54 0.03 6.46
CA GLU A 18 11.51 -0.30 7.88
C GLU A 18 12.09 0.86 8.70
N ASN A 19 11.33 1.36 9.68
CA ASN A 19 11.64 2.56 10.46
C ASN A 19 11.85 3.83 9.61
N ALA A 20 11.40 3.85 8.36
CA ALA A 20 11.48 5.03 7.51
C ALA A 20 10.33 5.99 7.81
N GLU A 21 10.63 7.29 7.72
CA GLU A 21 9.67 8.37 7.89
C GLU A 21 9.70 9.31 6.69
N PHE A 22 8.54 9.84 6.34
CA PHE A 22 8.41 10.94 5.38
C PHE A 22 7.77 12.13 6.07
N GLU A 23 8.49 13.24 6.16
CA GLU A 23 8.03 14.46 6.85
C GLU A 23 7.62 14.22 8.33
N GLY A 24 8.34 13.33 9.03
CA GLY A 24 8.06 12.96 10.42
C GLY A 24 6.85 12.03 10.61
N VAL A 25 6.32 11.47 9.51
CA VAL A 25 5.26 10.45 9.54
C VAL A 25 5.85 9.10 9.13
N PRO A 26 5.73 8.06 9.98
CA PRO A 26 6.17 6.71 9.64
C PRO A 26 5.54 6.17 8.36
N ILE A 27 6.34 5.55 7.51
CA ILE A 27 5.88 4.86 6.30
C ILE A 27 5.39 3.47 6.71
N VAL A 28 4.08 3.28 6.76
CA VAL A 28 3.43 2.03 7.24
C VAL A 28 2.67 1.31 6.11
N CYS A 29 2.56 1.92 4.93
CA CYS A 29 1.79 1.36 3.83
C CYS A 29 2.26 -0.04 3.41
N PHE A 30 3.57 -0.31 3.44
CA PHE A 30 4.10 -1.61 3.05
C PHE A 30 3.94 -2.69 4.12
N GLU A 31 3.90 -2.31 5.40
CA GLU A 31 3.54 -3.23 6.47
C GLU A 31 2.08 -3.69 6.31
N ILE A 32 1.18 -2.73 6.06
CA ILE A 32 -0.24 -3.00 5.81
C ILE A 32 -0.40 -3.86 4.55
N LEU A 33 0.31 -3.54 3.46
CA LEU A 33 0.25 -4.34 2.23
C LEU A 33 0.80 -5.75 2.43
N SER A 34 1.88 -5.93 3.19
CA SER A 34 2.45 -7.25 3.51
C SER A 34 1.45 -8.08 4.33
N ASP A 35 0.79 -7.49 5.33
CA ASP A 35 -0.29 -8.17 6.08
C ASP A 35 -1.43 -8.65 5.17
N ILE A 36 -1.81 -7.85 4.17
CA ILE A 36 -2.87 -8.20 3.22
C ILE A 36 -2.38 -9.25 2.22
N ALA A 37 -1.17 -9.09 1.70
CA ALA A 37 -0.55 -9.98 0.72
C ALA A 37 -0.41 -11.41 1.26
N HIS A 38 -0.05 -11.52 2.55
CA HIS A 38 0.06 -12.78 3.28
C HIS A 38 -1.26 -13.24 3.91
N THR A 39 -2.39 -12.64 3.54
CA THR A 39 -3.74 -12.99 4.03
C THR A 39 -3.91 -12.95 5.55
N LYS A 40 -3.03 -12.22 6.26
CA LYS A 40 -3.13 -12.03 7.72
C LYS A 40 -4.28 -11.08 8.08
N LYS A 41 -4.58 -10.13 7.19
CA LYS A 41 -5.69 -9.18 7.29
C LYS A 41 -6.33 -8.93 5.92
N ASP A 42 -7.60 -8.55 5.91
CA ASP A 42 -8.32 -8.04 4.74
C ASP A 42 -8.50 -6.51 4.85
N PHE A 43 -8.66 -5.82 3.71
CA PHE A 43 -8.94 -4.37 3.68
C PHE A 43 -10.15 -3.97 4.55
N SER A 44 -11.16 -4.83 4.66
CA SER A 44 -12.34 -4.62 5.49
C SER A 44 -12.06 -4.60 7.01
N GLN A 45 -10.88 -5.09 7.43
CA GLN A 45 -10.48 -5.10 8.85
C GLN A 45 -9.74 -3.82 9.28
N PHE A 46 -9.51 -2.89 8.34
CA PHE A 46 -8.86 -1.61 8.60
C PHE A 46 -9.90 -0.49 8.73
N SER A 47 -9.59 0.49 9.58
CA SER A 47 -10.45 1.68 9.72
C SER A 47 -10.43 2.54 8.45
N SER A 48 -11.42 3.43 8.30
CA SER A 48 -11.42 4.40 7.21
C SER A 48 -10.15 5.27 7.19
N ASP A 49 -9.63 5.62 8.37
CA ASP A 49 -8.44 6.45 8.51
C ASP A 49 -7.18 5.70 8.07
N ASP A 50 -7.05 4.42 8.42
CA ASP A 50 -5.95 3.56 7.97
C ASP A 50 -5.98 3.40 6.44
N LEU A 51 -7.16 3.18 5.86
CA LEU A 51 -7.34 3.06 4.42
C LEU A 51 -7.01 4.37 3.67
N LEU A 52 -7.36 5.53 4.25
CA LEU A 52 -7.01 6.84 3.72
C LEU A 52 -5.50 7.11 3.84
N LEU A 53 -4.87 6.74 4.96
CA LEU A 53 -3.43 6.85 5.16
C LEU A 53 -2.68 5.99 4.14
N LEU A 54 -3.07 4.72 3.99
CA LEU A 54 -2.53 3.78 3.01
C LEU A 54 -2.60 4.38 1.59
N LYS A 55 -3.77 4.90 1.20
CA LYS A 55 -3.97 5.55 -0.10
C LYS A 55 -3.05 6.76 -0.29
N LYS A 56 -2.90 7.61 0.73
CA LYS A 56 -2.04 8.80 0.69
C LYS A 56 -0.56 8.40 0.54
N GLN A 57 -0.08 7.46 1.35
CA GLN A 57 1.32 7.02 1.32
C GLN A 57 1.68 6.32 0.01
N LEU A 58 0.82 5.44 -0.53
CA LEU A 58 1.07 4.79 -1.82
C LEU A 58 1.11 5.78 -2.99
N TYR A 59 0.26 6.81 -2.96
CA TYR A 59 0.31 7.87 -3.95
C TYR A 59 1.60 8.70 -3.84
N GLY A 60 2.01 9.02 -2.61
CA GLY A 60 3.30 9.67 -2.33
C GLY A 60 4.48 8.83 -2.81
N TYR A 61 4.46 7.53 -2.54
CA TYR A 61 5.49 6.59 -2.94
C TYR A 61 5.65 6.50 -4.46
N LYS A 62 4.53 6.39 -5.21
CA LYS A 62 4.54 6.46 -6.68
C LYS A 62 5.24 7.73 -7.19
N LYS A 63 4.99 8.87 -6.55
CA LYS A 63 5.56 10.17 -6.93
C LYS A 63 7.05 10.28 -6.58
N PHE A 64 7.47 9.67 -5.47
CA PHE A 64 8.84 9.67 -4.99
C PHE A 64 9.73 8.76 -5.85
N TRP A 65 9.31 7.51 -6.04
CA TRP A 65 10.08 6.48 -6.75
C TRP A 65 9.91 6.48 -8.25
N GLY A 66 8.88 7.14 -8.79
CA GLY A 66 8.80 7.45 -10.22
C GLY A 66 9.95 8.33 -10.72
N LYS A 67 10.80 8.86 -9.83
CA LYS A 67 11.99 9.65 -10.13
C LYS A 67 13.30 8.93 -9.79
N ALA A 68 13.23 7.73 -9.23
CA ALA A 68 14.41 6.98 -8.81
C ALA A 68 14.81 6.01 -9.93
N ASP A 69 15.81 6.38 -10.73
CA ASP A 69 16.29 5.57 -11.87
C ASP A 69 16.88 4.21 -11.46
N TRP A 70 17.18 4.03 -10.17
CA TRP A 70 17.82 2.83 -9.63
C TRP A 70 16.84 1.75 -9.14
N PHE A 71 15.54 2.05 -9.06
CA PHE A 71 14.53 1.12 -8.57
C PHE A 71 13.57 0.74 -9.71
N ASP A 72 13.52 -0.55 -10.04
CA ASP A 72 12.58 -1.08 -11.02
C ASP A 72 11.16 -1.14 -10.45
N ASN A 73 10.39 -0.09 -10.68
CA ASN A 73 9.04 0.04 -10.13
C ASN A 73 7.96 -0.72 -10.94
N ARG A 74 8.32 -1.55 -11.94
CA ARG A 74 7.33 -2.20 -12.81
C ARG A 74 6.35 -3.09 -12.05
N VAL A 75 6.86 -3.90 -11.11
CA VAL A 75 6.02 -4.78 -10.29
C VAL A 75 5.13 -3.96 -9.37
N PHE A 76 5.71 -2.97 -8.68
CA PHE A 76 4.94 -2.04 -7.85
C PHE A 76 3.82 -1.30 -8.61
N LEU A 77 4.06 -0.90 -9.86
CA LEU A 77 3.06 -0.25 -10.71
C LEU A 77 1.86 -1.17 -11.02
N ASN A 78 2.03 -2.49 -11.00
CA ASN A 78 0.95 -3.47 -11.15
C ASN A 78 0.14 -3.67 -9.85
N ILE A 79 0.80 -3.50 -8.70
CA ILE A 79 0.18 -3.57 -7.36
C ILE A 79 -0.78 -2.40 -7.14
N LEU A 80 -0.37 -1.18 -7.51
CA LEU A 80 -1.11 0.05 -7.26
C LEU A 80 -2.59 0.04 -7.70
N PRO A 81 -2.97 -0.34 -8.92
CA PRO A 81 -4.38 -0.36 -9.31
C PRO A 81 -5.19 -1.36 -8.47
N LYS A 82 -4.65 -2.55 -8.17
CA LYS A 82 -5.31 -3.57 -7.34
C LYS A 82 -5.62 -3.04 -5.94
N VAL A 83 -4.64 -2.40 -5.32
CA VAL A 83 -4.79 -1.82 -3.99
C VAL A 83 -5.77 -0.65 -4.01
N ARG A 84 -5.63 0.26 -4.97
CA ARG A 84 -6.50 1.44 -5.09
C ARG A 84 -7.97 1.05 -5.22
N ASP A 85 -8.26 0.07 -6.07
CA ASP A 85 -9.63 -0.35 -6.34
C ASP A 85 -10.22 -1.05 -5.11
N SER A 86 -9.40 -1.82 -4.37
CA SER A 86 -9.79 -2.45 -3.09
C SER A 86 -10.08 -1.41 -2.00
N ILE A 87 -9.19 -0.44 -1.80
CA ILE A 87 -9.38 0.66 -0.84
C ILE A 87 -10.65 1.46 -1.18
N ASN A 88 -10.84 1.83 -2.45
CA ASN A 88 -12.01 2.62 -2.85
C ASN A 88 -13.31 1.84 -2.62
N LYS A 89 -13.33 0.53 -2.88
CA LYS A 89 -14.49 -0.33 -2.63
C LYS A 89 -14.85 -0.35 -1.14
N GLU A 90 -13.87 -0.50 -0.26
CA GLU A 90 -14.13 -0.50 1.19
C GLU A 90 -14.56 0.88 1.68
N LEU A 91 -13.89 1.96 1.25
CA LEU A 91 -14.26 3.34 1.62
C LEU A 91 -15.67 3.75 1.16
N LEU A 92 -16.20 3.16 0.08
CA LEU A 92 -17.59 3.40 -0.33
C LEU A 92 -18.59 2.82 0.66
N LYS A 93 -18.33 1.64 1.23
CA LYS A 93 -19.20 1.03 2.26
C LYS A 93 -19.35 1.94 3.47
N TYR A 94 -18.25 2.54 3.92
CA TYR A 94 -18.26 3.51 5.02
C TYR A 94 -19.07 4.79 4.73
N LYS A 95 -19.27 5.15 3.45
CA LYS A 95 -20.11 6.30 3.06
C LYS A 95 -21.58 5.95 2.95
N ASP A 96 -21.90 4.70 2.64
CA ASP A 96 -23.28 4.21 2.54
C ASP A 96 -23.87 3.87 3.92
N ASP A 97 -23.01 3.66 4.93
CA ASP A 97 -23.38 3.44 6.34
C ASP A 97 -23.59 4.74 7.16
N GLN A 98 -23.48 5.92 6.54
CA GLN A 98 -23.76 7.25 7.13
C GLN A 98 -25.02 7.89 6.53
#